data_AF-A0A376GZT8-F1
#
_entry.id   AF-A0A376GZT8-F1
#
_cell.length_a   1.000
_cell.length_b   1.000
_cell.length_c   1.000
_cell.angle_alpha   90.00
_cell.angle_beta   90.00
_cell.angle_gamma   90.00
#
_symmetry.space_group_name_H-M   'P 1'
#
loop_
_entity.id
_entity.type
_entity.pdbx_description
1 polymer ?
#
loop_
_entity_poly.entity_id
_entity_poly.type
_entity_poly.pdbx_seq_one_letter_code
_entity_poly.pdbx_strand_id
1 'polypeptide(L)'
;MISNWKNSDLLTKVGLAIAGLVFVVIPFSGLVLESFGIKLVRFNFLFFLYVLAELCFLLSKKWKYAVIFTFGCIVLFAITLGLSEALWYYLDKYFNIDISNR
;
A
#
# COMPACT_ATOMS: atom_id res chain seq x y z
N MET A 1 -8.88 -19.36 -12.79
CA MET A 1 -8.22 -18.02 -12.77
C MET A 1 -6.73 -18.08 -13.12
N ILE A 2 -6.00 -19.15 -12.79
CA ILE A 2 -4.55 -19.31 -13.05
C ILE A 2 -4.21 -19.57 -14.54
N SER A 3 -5.13 -20.12 -15.34
CA SER A 3 -4.86 -20.47 -16.75
C SER A 3 -4.64 -19.29 -17.71
N ASN A 4 -5.02 -18.07 -17.33
CA ASN A 4 -4.84 -16.86 -18.16
C ASN A 4 -3.53 -16.12 -17.90
N TRP A 5 -2.69 -16.57 -16.96
CA TRP A 5 -1.46 -15.87 -16.58
C TRP A 5 -0.36 -15.93 -17.65
N LYS A 6 -0.40 -16.97 -18.49
CA LYS A 6 0.53 -17.14 -19.62
C LYS A 6 0.18 -16.22 -20.80
N ASN A 7 -1.08 -15.79 -20.92
CA ASN A 7 -1.60 -14.97 -22.01
C ASN A 7 -1.87 -13.50 -21.60
N SER A 8 -1.42 -13.10 -20.41
CA SER A 8 -1.58 -11.73 -19.92
C SER A 8 -0.48 -10.83 -20.47
N ASP A 9 -0.86 -9.65 -20.94
CA ASP A 9 0.07 -8.60 -21.37
C ASP A 9 1.15 -8.33 -20.32
N LEU A 10 2.37 -8.10 -20.82
CA LEU A 10 3.55 -7.78 -20.00
C LEU A 10 3.27 -6.58 -19.08
N LEU A 11 2.52 -5.59 -19.58
CA LEU A 11 2.06 -4.44 -18.82
C LEU A 11 1.14 -4.79 -17.66
N THR A 12 0.26 -5.80 -17.80
CA THR A 12 -0.61 -6.24 -16.71
C THR A 12 0.19 -6.94 -15.62
N LYS A 13 1.21 -7.72 -15.99
CA LYS A 13 2.12 -8.38 -15.02
C LYS A 13 2.94 -7.36 -14.24
N VAL A 14 3.49 -6.35 -14.93
CA VAL A 14 4.23 -5.26 -14.31
C VAL A 14 3.31 -4.44 -13.38
N GLY A 15 2.11 -4.09 -13.85
CA GLY A 15 1.12 -3.39 -13.02
C GLY A 15 0.75 -4.18 -11.76
N LEU A 16 0.55 -5.50 -11.86
CA LEU A 16 0.31 -6.37 -10.70
C LEU A 16 1.50 -6.46 -9.75
N ALA A 17 2.72 -6.51 -10.26
CA ALA A 17 3.92 -6.53 -9.43
C ALA A 17 4.08 -5.21 -8.64
N ILE A 18 3.89 -4.06 -9.31
CA ILE A 18 3.93 -2.75 -8.66
C ILE A 18 2.80 -2.63 -7.65
N ALA A 19 1.58 -3.06 -8.01
CA ALA A 19 0.43 -3.07 -7.11
C ALA A 19 0.71 -3.90 -5.85
N GLY A 20 1.24 -5.12 -6.00
CA GLY A 20 1.63 -5.96 -4.87
C GLY A 20 2.68 -5.29 -3.98
N LEU A 21 3.67 -4.60 -4.58
CA LEU A 21 4.69 -3.86 -3.84
C LEU A 21 4.07 -2.71 -3.03
N VAL A 22 3.17 -1.93 -3.63
CA VAL A 22 2.43 -0.85 -2.94
C VAL A 22 1.64 -1.40 -1.75
N PHE A 23 0.97 -2.54 -1.92
CA PHE A 23 0.21 -3.19 -0.85
C PHE A 23 1.07 -3.65 0.33
N VAL A 24 2.33 -3.99 0.11
CA VAL A 24 3.26 -4.36 1.19
C VAL A 24 3.86 -3.12 1.84
N VAL A 25 4.20 -2.10 1.05
CA VAL A 25 4.88 -0.90 1.55
C VAL A 25 3.95 0.03 2.33
N ILE A 26 2.67 0.16 1.95
CA ILE A 26 1.70 1.00 2.69
C ILE A 26 1.63 0.62 4.18
N PRO A 27 1.35 -0.64 4.58
CA PRO A 27 1.26 -1.02 5.98
C PRO A 27 2.63 -0.92 6.66
N PHE A 28 3.72 -1.30 6.01
CA PHE A 28 5.06 -1.20 6.62
C PHE A 28 5.49 0.26 6.89
N SER A 29 5.26 1.14 5.92
CA SER A 29 5.59 2.56 6.06
C SER A 29 4.70 3.26 7.08
N GLY A 30 3.37 3.09 7.00
CA GLY A 30 2.41 3.79 7.86
C GLY A 30 2.21 3.20 9.26
N LEU A 31 2.48 1.90 9.47
CA LEU A 31 2.38 1.29 10.80
C LEU A 31 3.71 1.23 11.52
N VAL A 32 4.69 0.57 10.91
CA VAL A 32 5.91 0.17 11.61
C VAL A 32 6.87 1.34 11.65
N LEU A 33 7.22 1.86 10.47
CA LEU A 33 8.36 2.76 10.33
C LEU A 33 8.06 4.17 10.81
N GLU A 34 6.86 4.69 10.53
CA GLU A 34 6.40 5.98 11.06
C GLU A 34 6.28 5.95 12.59
N SER A 35 5.89 4.82 13.18
CA SER A 35 5.89 4.63 14.64
C SER A 35 7.29 4.57 15.27
N PHE A 36 8.35 4.39 14.49
CA PHE A 36 9.73 4.48 15.01
C PHE A 36 10.43 5.77 14.58
N GLY A 37 9.71 6.74 13.99
CA GLY A 37 10.28 7.98 13.45
C GLY A 37 11.16 7.79 12.21
N ILE A 38 11.12 6.60 11.60
CA ILE A 38 11.93 6.23 10.43
C ILE A 38 11.11 6.49 9.16
N LYS A 39 11.38 7.60 8.46
CA LYS A 39 10.80 7.86 7.13
C LYS A 39 11.53 7.11 6.04
N LEU A 40 11.25 5.81 5.89
CA LEU A 40 11.87 4.97 4.87
C LEU A 40 11.38 5.29 3.45
N VAL A 41 10.09 5.61 3.31
CA VAL A 41 9.47 5.94 2.02
C VAL A 41 8.62 7.20 2.17
N ARG A 42 8.88 8.23 1.37
CA ARG A 42 8.05 9.45 1.34
C ARG A 42 6.71 9.14 0.69
N PHE A 43 5.63 9.74 1.19
CA PHE A 43 4.30 9.64 0.59
C PHE A 43 4.30 9.90 -0.92
N ASN A 44 5.08 10.88 -1.39
CA ASN A 44 5.22 11.19 -2.82
C ASN A 44 5.71 9.99 -3.66
N PHE A 45 6.60 9.16 -3.11
CA PHE A 45 7.11 7.98 -3.82
C PHE A 45 6.05 6.87 -3.90
N LEU A 46 5.29 6.66 -2.81
CA LEU A 46 4.15 5.74 -2.81
C LEU A 46 3.07 6.18 -3.80
N PHE A 47 2.76 7.47 -3.82
CA PHE A 47 1.81 8.04 -4.77
C PHE A 47 2.27 7.88 -6.22
N PHE A 48 3.56 8.08 -6.48
CA PHE A 48 4.14 7.84 -7.81
C PHE A 48 3.97 6.37 -8.25
N LEU A 49 4.27 5.40 -7.39
CA LEU A 49 4.09 3.97 -7.71
C LEU A 49 2.63 3.59 -7.91
N TYR A 50 1.72 4.18 -7.11
CA TYR A 50 0.28 4.00 -7.27
C TYR A 50 -0.18 4.46 -8.66
N VAL A 51 0.16 5.70 -9.05
CA VAL A 51 -0.19 6.25 -10.38
C VAL A 51 0.43 5.40 -11.50
N LEU A 52 1.67 4.94 -11.33
CA LEU A 52 2.35 4.11 -12.32
C LEU A 52 1.65 2.76 -12.53
N ALA A 53 1.23 2.10 -11.45
CA ALA A 53 0.46 0.85 -11.53
C ALA A 53 -0.89 1.06 -12.23
N GLU A 54 -1.58 2.16 -11.90
CA GLU A 54 -2.86 2.51 -12.49
C GLU A 54 -2.74 2.80 -13.99
N LEU A 55 -1.71 3.53 -14.41
CA LEU A 55 -1.37 3.72 -15.82
C LEU A 55 -1.12 2.39 -16.55
N CYS A 56 -0.38 1.46 -15.94
CA CYS A 56 -0.18 0.12 -16.52
C CYS A 56 -1.50 -0.65 -16.74
N PHE A 57 -2.45 -0.55 -15.80
CA PHE A 57 -3.76 -1.20 -15.92
C PHE A 57 -4.64 -0.54 -16.98
N LEU A 58 -4.62 0.79 -17.08
CA LEU A 58 -5.35 1.56 -18.08
C LEU A 58 -4.80 1.29 -19.50
N LEU A 59 -3.48 1.31 -19.68
CA LEU A 59 -2.82 0.99 -20.95
C LEU A 59 -3.10 -0.45 -21.40
N SER A 60 -3.21 -1.38 -20.46
CA SER A 60 -3.60 -2.77 -20.75
C SER A 60 -5.11 -2.96 -21.03
N LYS A 61 -5.90 -1.87 -21.02
CA LYS A 61 -7.38 -1.88 -21.11
C LYS A 61 -8.03 -2.79 -20.05
N LYS A 62 -7.37 -2.99 -18.90
CA LYS A 62 -7.78 -3.86 -17.80
C LYS A 62 -8.45 -3.04 -16.69
N TRP A 63 -9.51 -2.30 -17.03
CA TRP A 63 -10.23 -1.39 -16.12
C TRP A 63 -10.68 -2.03 -14.80
N LYS A 64 -11.06 -3.32 -14.82
CA LYS A 64 -11.45 -4.05 -13.59
C LYS A 64 -10.30 -4.11 -12.57
N TYR A 65 -9.06 -4.25 -13.01
CA TYR A 65 -7.90 -4.31 -12.14
C TYR A 65 -7.58 -2.93 -11.54
N ALA A 66 -7.71 -1.87 -12.34
CA ALA A 66 -7.55 -0.49 -11.84
C ALA A 66 -8.55 -0.22 -10.70
N VAL A 67 -9.85 -0.48 -10.92
CA VAL A 67 -10.89 -0.26 -9.90
C VAL A 67 -10.62 -1.06 -8.62
N ILE A 68 -10.31 -2.35 -8.73
CA ILE A 68 -10.01 -3.20 -7.56
C ILE A 68 -8.76 -2.69 -6.83
N PHE A 69 -7.74 -2.25 -7.57
CA PHE A 69 -6.52 -1.73 -7.00
C PHE A 69 -6.76 -0.43 -6.22
N THR A 70 -7.52 0.52 -6.77
CA THR A 70 -7.87 1.79 -6.09
C THR A 70 -8.67 1.54 -4.81
N PHE A 71 -9.75 0.75 -4.88
CA PHE A 71 -10.55 0.42 -3.71
C PHE A 71 -9.74 -0.33 -2.65
N GLY A 72 -8.91 -1.29 -3.08
CA GLY A 72 -8.05 -2.03 -2.17
C GLY A 72 -7.03 -1.13 -1.49
N CYS A 73 -6.43 -0.16 -2.18
CA CYS A 73 -5.51 0.82 -1.57
C CYS A 73 -6.21 1.69 -0.51
N ILE A 74 -7.43 2.17 -0.78
CA ILE A 74 -8.20 2.98 0.17
C ILE A 74 -8.53 2.18 1.43
N VAL A 75 -9.03 0.96 1.26
CA VAL A 75 -9.36 0.07 2.39
C VAL A 75 -8.12 -0.26 3.20
N LEU A 76 -7.01 -0.61 2.53
CA LEU A 76 -5.74 -0.91 3.18
C LEU A 76 -5.20 0.29 3.97
N PHE A 77 -5.33 1.50 3.42
CA PHE A 77 -4.91 2.72 4.09
C PHE A 77 -5.74 2.99 5.35
N ALA A 78 -7.07 2.84 5.29
CA ALA A 78 -7.94 2.98 6.45
C ALA A 78 -7.62 1.96 7.56
N ILE A 79 -7.38 0.69 7.19
CA ILE A 79 -6.96 -0.34 8.13
C ILE A 79 -5.60 0.01 8.75
N THR A 80 -4.67 0.51 7.95
CA THR A 80 -3.33 0.93 8.39
C THR A 80 -3.41 2.05 9.42
N LEU A 81 -4.27 3.06 9.20
CA LEU A 81 -4.49 4.13 10.18
C LEU A 81 -5.05 3.60 11.50
N GLY A 82 -6.12 2.79 11.44
CA GLY A 82 -6.74 2.23 12.64
C GLY A 82 -5.81 1.32 13.44
N LEU A 83 -5.03 0.48 12.76
CA LEU A 83 -4.00 -0.33 13.39
C LEU A 83 -2.89 0.52 14.00
N SER A 84 -2.54 1.66 13.38
CA SER A 84 -1.47 2.54 13.84
C SER A 84 -1.87 3.25 15.14
N GLU A 85 -3.13 3.61 15.26
CA GLU A 85 -3.71 4.18 16.48
C GLU A 85 -3.84 3.13 17.59
N ALA A 86 -4.28 1.91 17.26
CA ALA A 86 -4.28 0.80 18.21
C ALA A 86 -2.87 0.50 18.73
N LEU A 87 -1.87 0.45 17.83
CA LEU A 87 -0.49 0.19 18.18
C LEU A 87 0.06 1.26 19.13
N TRP A 88 -0.21 2.54 18.84
CA TRP A 88 0.14 3.65 19.74
C TRP A 88 -0.48 3.49 21.13
N TYR A 89 -1.79 3.18 21.21
CA TYR A 89 -2.48 2.96 22.49
C TYR A 89 -1.84 1.85 23.32
N TYR A 90 -1.44 0.73 22.70
CA TYR A 90 -0.78 -0.37 23.40
C TYR A 90 0.65 0.00 23.84
N LEU A 91 1.40 0.72 23.01
CA LEU A 91 2.76 1.16 23.34
C LEU A 91 2.80 2.17 24.49
N ASP A 92 1.89 3.13 24.49
CA ASP A 92 1.74 4.09 25.58
C ASP A 92 1.34 3.39 26.89
N LYS A 93 0.28 2.57 26.84
CA LYS A 93 -0.29 1.92 28.03
C LYS A 93 0.63 0.90 28.71
N TYR A 94 1.34 0.08 27.93
CA TYR A 94 2.12 -1.03 28.47
C TYR A 94 3.62 -0.75 28.57
N PHE A 95 4.15 0.14 27.73
CA PHE A 95 5.59 0.43 27.68
C PHE A 95 5.93 1.88 28.05
N ASN A 96 4.95 2.76 28.27
CA ASN A 96 5.16 4.20 28.52
C ASN A 96 5.98 4.86 27.38
N ILE A 97 5.90 4.30 26.17
CA ILE A 97 6.56 4.81 24.98
C ILE A 97 5.54 5.67 24.25
N ASP A 98 5.64 6.98 24.40
CA ASP A 98 4.80 7.90 23.67
C ASP A 98 5.35 8.12 22.25
N ILE A 99 4.56 7.69 21.28
CA ILE A 99 4.81 7.87 19.85
C ILE A 99 3.79 8.85 19.25
N SER A 100 3.13 9.67 20.07
CA SER A 100 2.13 10.64 19.64
C SER A 100 2.70 11.72 18.74
N ASN A 101 4.03 11.91 18.76
CA ASN A 101 4.76 12.95 18.03
C ASN A 101 4.94 12.63 16.53
N ARG A 102 3.90 12.02 15.93
CA ARG A 102 3.78 11.74 14.49
C ARG A 102 3.65 13.04 13.69
#